data_AF-A0A8S1IR99-F1
#
_entry.id   AF-A0A8S1IR99-F1
#
_cell.length_a   1.000
_cell.length_b   1.000
_cell.length_c   1.000
_cell.angle_alpha   90.00
_cell.angle_beta   90.00
_cell.angle_gamma   90.00
#
_symmetry.space_group_name_H-M   'P 1'
#
loop_
_entity.id
_entity.type
_entity.pdbx_description
1 polymer ?
#
loop_
_entity_poly.entity_id
_entity_poly.type
_entity_poly.pdbx_seq_one_letter_code
_entity_poly.pdbx_strand_id
1 'polypeptide(L)'
;MLNPDGVVNGNYRCNLAGVDLNRVWDRPDPHRHPTIYHAKKLVETLAATGRLALFLDLHGHSRKMDTFLYGCEPSGSSAFTVPTSVPDKPFAVSNKTSKAESGSEDCSPKDGPACGAENGARLSNGDSEVGTTDECKGSVLGDSRARLRVRMLPYLLSWYDPGYSLEKCSFKVRRSKMSTGRVVVCQEIGVTGSYTVEASLGGCSSSNTHFTAADYYRMGKSLCHCIAELANVNDEELLQRMANEGI
;
A
#
# COMPACT_ATOMS: atom_id res chain seq x y z
N MET A 1 2.71 -15.43 -6.14
CA MET A 1 3.25 -15.37 -7.51
C MET A 1 2.10 -15.20 -8.49
N LEU A 2 2.08 -14.14 -9.32
CA LEU A 2 0.94 -13.86 -10.24
C LEU A 2 1.13 -14.40 -11.67
N ASN A 3 2.36 -14.77 -12.05
CA ASN A 3 2.70 -15.29 -13.39
C ASN A 3 3.51 -16.60 -13.30
N PRO A 4 2.96 -17.67 -12.69
CA PRO A 4 3.71 -18.92 -12.52
C PRO A 4 4.09 -19.57 -13.86
N ASP A 5 3.21 -19.48 -14.86
CA ASP A 5 3.41 -19.99 -16.21
C ASP A 5 4.54 -19.24 -16.93
N GLY A 6 4.56 -17.91 -16.85
CA GLY A 6 5.65 -17.12 -17.40
C GLY A 6 7.00 -17.50 -16.79
N VAL A 7 7.08 -17.69 -15.47
CA VAL A 7 8.34 -18.06 -14.81
C VAL A 7 8.83 -19.44 -15.22
N VAL A 8 7.96 -20.45 -15.25
CA VAL A 8 8.35 -21.81 -15.68
C VAL A 8 8.92 -21.80 -17.10
N ASN A 9 8.43 -20.92 -17.97
CA ASN A 9 8.89 -20.79 -19.35
C ASN A 9 10.03 -19.79 -19.55
N GLY A 10 10.56 -19.19 -18.47
CA GLY A 10 11.63 -18.18 -18.57
C GLY A 10 11.19 -16.85 -19.19
N ASN A 11 9.89 -16.56 -19.22
CA ASN A 11 9.38 -15.29 -19.71
C ASN A 11 9.72 -14.16 -18.73
N TYR A 12 10.29 -13.09 -19.25
CA TYR A 12 10.62 -11.90 -18.46
C TYR A 12 9.38 -11.08 -18.03
N ARG A 13 8.38 -10.95 -18.91
CA ARG A 13 7.33 -9.92 -18.76
C ARG A 13 5.90 -10.43 -18.91
N CYS A 14 5.67 -11.34 -19.84
CA CYS A 14 4.32 -11.77 -20.21
C CYS A 14 4.00 -13.16 -19.67
N ASN A 15 2.71 -13.47 -19.55
CA ASN A 15 2.24 -14.84 -19.39
C ASN A 15 2.47 -15.66 -20.67
N LEU A 16 2.09 -16.94 -20.67
CA LEU A 16 2.28 -17.83 -21.83
C LEU A 16 1.52 -17.37 -23.08
N ALA A 17 0.42 -16.61 -22.91
CA ALA A 17 -0.35 -16.02 -24.00
C ALA A 17 0.23 -14.69 -24.52
N GLY A 18 1.42 -14.29 -24.07
CA GLY A 18 2.07 -13.04 -24.48
C GLY A 18 1.47 -11.77 -23.87
N VAL A 19 0.64 -11.90 -22.83
CA VAL A 19 -0.02 -10.76 -22.16
C VAL A 19 0.80 -10.25 -20.98
N ASP A 20 1.03 -8.94 -20.92
CA ASP A 20 1.54 -8.25 -19.74
C ASP A 20 0.42 -8.17 -18.69
N LEU A 21 0.49 -9.05 -17.68
CA LEU A 21 -0.54 -9.17 -16.65
C LEU A 21 -0.72 -7.89 -15.82
N ASN A 22 0.28 -7.01 -15.76
CA ASN A 22 0.16 -5.71 -15.08
C ASN A 22 -0.40 -4.62 -16.00
N ARG A 23 -1.12 -4.99 -17.08
CA ARG A 23 -1.84 -4.06 -17.98
C ARG A 23 -3.32 -4.40 -18.16
N VAL A 24 -3.83 -5.36 -17.40
CA VAL A 24 -5.20 -5.90 -17.55
C VAL A 24 -5.97 -5.89 -16.23
N TRP A 25 -5.54 -5.10 -15.23
CA TRP A 25 -6.21 -5.06 -13.92
C TRP A 25 -7.55 -4.34 -13.94
N ASP A 26 -7.76 -3.41 -14.87
CA ASP A 26 -9.03 -2.70 -15.03
C ASP A 26 -10.13 -3.68 -15.48
N ARG A 27 -9.82 -4.54 -16.47
CA ARG A 27 -10.75 -5.52 -17.04
C ARG A 27 -10.09 -6.90 -17.24
N PRO A 28 -9.76 -7.63 -16.17
CA PRO A 28 -9.20 -8.97 -16.30
C PRO A 28 -10.28 -9.94 -16.78
N ASP A 29 -9.89 -10.88 -17.63
CA ASP A 29 -10.77 -11.92 -18.15
C ASP A 29 -10.55 -13.21 -17.32
N PRO A 30 -11.60 -13.87 -16.83
CA PRO A 30 -11.46 -15.03 -15.94
C PRO A 30 -10.81 -16.25 -16.60
N HIS A 31 -10.86 -16.37 -17.93
CA HIS A 31 -10.28 -17.49 -18.66
C HIS A 31 -8.87 -17.17 -19.17
N ARG A 32 -8.63 -15.93 -19.64
CA ARG A 32 -7.34 -15.51 -20.22
C ARG A 32 -6.36 -14.99 -19.17
N HIS A 33 -6.85 -14.35 -18.12
CA HIS A 33 -6.07 -13.72 -17.05
C HIS A 33 -6.52 -14.21 -15.66
N PRO A 34 -6.66 -15.53 -15.42
CA PRO A 34 -7.28 -16.06 -14.20
C PRO A 34 -6.60 -15.56 -12.92
N THR A 35 -5.26 -15.45 -12.93
CA THR A 35 -4.50 -14.99 -11.76
C THR A 35 -4.83 -13.54 -11.39
N ILE A 36 -4.97 -12.65 -12.37
CA ILE A 36 -5.32 -11.25 -12.13
C ILE A 36 -6.80 -11.10 -11.78
N TYR A 37 -7.68 -11.86 -12.45
CA TYR A 37 -9.10 -11.85 -12.16
C TYR A 37 -9.38 -12.23 -10.69
N HIS A 38 -8.85 -13.38 -10.25
CA HIS A 38 -9.07 -13.85 -8.88
C HIS A 38 -8.30 -13.03 -7.84
N ALA A 39 -7.11 -12.50 -8.16
CA ALA A 39 -6.41 -11.58 -7.26
C ALA A 39 -7.20 -10.29 -7.05
N LYS A 40 -7.74 -9.67 -8.12
CA LYS A 40 -8.59 -8.47 -8.00
C LYS A 40 -9.83 -8.76 -7.15
N LYS A 41 -10.51 -9.90 -7.37
CA LYS A 41 -11.68 -10.31 -6.56
C LYS A 41 -11.36 -10.46 -5.07
N LEU A 42 -10.20 -11.02 -4.73
CA LEU A 42 -9.74 -11.11 -3.35
C LEU A 42 -9.51 -9.71 -2.76
N VAL A 43 -8.83 -8.82 -3.50
CA VAL A 43 -8.57 -7.44 -3.08
C VAL A 43 -9.89 -6.68 -2.86
N GLU A 44 -10.86 -6.79 -3.78
CA GLU A 44 -12.21 -6.21 -3.65
C GLU A 44 -12.91 -6.71 -2.37
N THR A 45 -12.83 -8.02 -2.10
CA THR A 45 -13.46 -8.64 -0.92
C THR A 45 -12.82 -8.16 0.39
N LEU A 46 -11.48 -8.08 0.43
CA LEU A 46 -10.76 -7.59 1.60
C LEU A 46 -11.02 -6.09 1.83
N ALA A 47 -11.10 -5.29 0.77
CA ALA A 47 -11.46 -3.88 0.86
C ALA A 47 -12.88 -3.68 1.39
N ALA A 48 -13.86 -4.40 0.84
CA ALA A 48 -15.26 -4.31 1.24
C ALA A 48 -15.50 -4.72 2.72
N THR A 49 -14.63 -5.56 3.27
CA THR A 49 -14.68 -5.98 4.68
C THR A 49 -13.84 -5.11 5.61
N GLY A 50 -13.20 -4.04 5.10
CA GLY A 50 -12.32 -3.17 5.89
C GLY A 50 -11.02 -3.84 6.33
N ARG A 51 -10.65 -4.98 5.70
CA ARG A 51 -9.49 -5.81 6.07
C ARG A 51 -8.25 -5.55 5.19
N LEU A 52 -8.30 -4.53 4.33
CA LEU A 52 -7.20 -4.19 3.44
C LEU A 52 -6.64 -2.80 3.80
N ALA A 53 -5.49 -2.79 4.47
CA ALA A 53 -4.79 -1.54 4.82
C ALA A 53 -3.85 -1.08 3.69
N LEU A 54 -3.12 -2.01 3.07
CA LEU A 54 -2.10 -1.74 2.05
C LEU A 54 -2.19 -2.74 0.91
N PHE A 55 -1.85 -2.30 -0.30
CA PHE A 55 -1.66 -3.16 -1.47
C PHE A 55 -0.24 -2.97 -2.01
N LEU A 56 0.55 -4.04 -2.10
CA LEU A 56 1.94 -4.00 -2.54
C LEU A 56 2.16 -4.92 -3.74
N ASP A 57 2.46 -4.32 -4.89
CA ASP A 57 2.80 -5.00 -6.14
C ASP A 57 4.33 -5.03 -6.29
N LEU A 58 4.97 -6.18 -6.05
CA LEU A 58 6.44 -6.33 -6.02
C LEU A 58 6.99 -6.60 -7.43
N HIS A 59 7.90 -5.76 -7.92
CA HIS A 59 8.46 -5.77 -9.28
C HIS A 59 9.98 -5.65 -9.29
N GLY A 60 10.56 -6.05 -10.44
CA GLY A 60 11.93 -5.75 -10.80
C GLY A 60 12.01 -4.59 -11.79
N HIS A 61 12.96 -3.67 -11.58
CA HIS A 61 13.14 -2.50 -12.45
C HIS A 61 14.39 -2.60 -13.31
N SER A 62 14.27 -2.46 -14.63
CA SER A 62 15.37 -2.76 -15.56
C SER A 62 16.34 -1.62 -15.88
N ARG A 63 16.09 -0.41 -15.38
CA ARG A 63 16.86 0.80 -15.79
C ARG A 63 17.53 1.55 -14.65
N LYS A 64 16.75 1.94 -13.64
CA LYS A 64 17.24 2.63 -12.43
C LYS A 64 17.90 1.63 -11.49
N MET A 65 18.91 2.08 -10.74
CA MET A 65 19.51 1.41 -9.58
C MET A 65 18.66 1.58 -8.32
N ASP A 66 18.95 0.79 -7.29
CA ASP A 66 18.34 0.81 -5.94
C ASP A 66 16.90 0.30 -5.88
N THR A 67 16.31 0.35 -4.68
CA THR A 67 14.89 0.09 -4.45
C THR A 67 14.12 1.39 -4.27
N PHE A 68 12.87 1.44 -4.74
CA PHE A 68 12.02 2.62 -4.63
C PHE A 68 10.54 2.24 -4.82
N LEU A 69 9.64 3.18 -4.52
CA LEU A 69 8.21 2.99 -4.64
C LEU A 69 7.58 3.88 -5.72
N TYR A 70 6.62 3.31 -6.42
CA TYR A 70 5.62 4.10 -7.12
C TYR A 70 4.30 4.04 -6.36
N GLY A 71 3.67 5.18 -6.13
CA GLY A 71 2.34 5.31 -5.51
C GLY A 71 1.32 5.96 -6.43
N CYS A 72 0.23 6.42 -5.85
CA CYS A 72 -0.82 7.17 -6.53
C CYS A 72 -1.12 8.45 -5.76
N GLU A 73 -0.81 9.60 -6.37
CA GLU A 73 -1.19 10.89 -5.81
C GLU A 73 -2.70 11.12 -6.03
N PRO A 74 -3.45 11.59 -5.01
CA PRO A 74 -4.83 12.03 -5.20
C PRO A 74 -4.90 13.15 -6.25
N SER A 75 -5.98 13.17 -7.05
CA SER A 75 -6.10 14.08 -8.20
C SER A 75 -6.26 15.53 -7.74
N GLY A 76 -5.39 16.44 -8.19
CA GLY A 76 -5.54 17.88 -7.96
C GLY A 76 -4.28 18.72 -7.77
N SER A 77 -3.06 18.16 -7.66
CA SER A 77 -1.92 18.92 -7.11
C SER A 77 -0.60 18.85 -7.89
N SER A 78 0.22 19.90 -7.69
CA SER A 78 1.55 20.17 -8.26
C SER A 78 2.65 19.22 -7.76
N ALA A 79 3.83 19.32 -8.41
CA ALA A 79 4.95 18.39 -8.29
C ALA A 79 5.56 18.25 -6.89
N PHE A 80 6.15 17.08 -6.64
CA PHE A 80 6.90 16.69 -5.44
C PHE A 80 8.26 17.41 -5.36
N THR A 81 8.62 17.90 -4.18
CA THR A 81 9.97 18.36 -3.88
C THR A 81 10.68 17.26 -3.09
N VAL A 82 11.85 16.83 -3.56
CA VAL A 82 12.67 15.84 -2.85
C VAL A 82 13.33 16.55 -1.66
N PRO A 83 13.26 16.01 -0.42
CA PRO A 83 14.06 16.53 0.67
C PRO A 83 15.55 16.42 0.32
N THR A 84 16.29 17.51 0.51
CA THR A 84 17.73 17.59 0.16
C THR A 84 18.64 16.78 1.10
N SER A 85 18.09 16.20 2.17
CA SER A 85 18.80 15.38 3.13
C SER A 85 17.92 14.22 3.60
N VAL A 86 18.52 13.04 3.78
CA VAL A 86 17.86 11.93 4.50
C VAL A 86 17.55 12.44 5.91
N PRO A 87 16.32 12.32 6.41
CA PRO A 87 15.99 12.85 7.72
C PRO A 87 16.77 12.14 8.83
N ASP A 88 17.23 12.90 9.81
CA ASP A 88 17.90 12.35 10.99
C ASP A 88 16.94 11.46 11.79
N LYS A 89 17.34 10.23 12.15
CA LYS A 89 16.54 9.38 13.05
C LYS A 89 16.37 10.10 14.39
N PRO A 90 15.11 10.28 14.86
CA PRO A 90 14.71 9.41 15.96
C PRO A 90 13.19 9.11 15.96
N PHE A 91 12.81 7.84 15.92
CA PHE A 91 11.63 7.38 16.63
C PHE A 91 12.16 6.43 17.69
N ALA A 92 12.26 6.89 18.94
CA ALA A 92 12.28 5.95 20.05
C ALA A 92 10.85 5.45 20.17
N VAL A 93 10.58 4.28 19.60
CA VAL A 93 9.33 3.56 19.89
C VAL A 93 9.24 3.45 21.40
N SER A 94 8.25 4.10 22.00
CA SER A 94 7.89 3.81 23.38
C SER A 94 7.38 2.38 23.38
N ASN A 95 8.26 1.44 23.72
CA ASN A 95 7.88 0.07 23.97
C ASN A 95 6.92 0.09 25.17
N LYS A 96 5.61 0.18 24.91
CA LYS A 96 4.62 -0.34 25.85
C LYS A 96 4.67 -1.85 25.75
N THR A 97 5.72 -2.46 26.32
CA THR A 97 5.67 -3.86 26.70
C THR A 97 4.65 -3.97 27.83
N SER A 98 3.40 -4.28 27.49
CA SER A 98 2.50 -4.89 28.46
C SER A 98 3.16 -6.20 28.87
N LYS A 99 3.65 -6.20 30.11
CA LYS A 99 4.19 -7.34 30.83
C LYS A 99 3.25 -8.53 30.63
N ALA A 100 3.67 -9.52 29.85
CA ALA A 100 2.98 -10.80 29.80
C ALA A 100 3.24 -11.48 31.15
N GLU A 101 2.29 -11.38 32.06
CA GLU A 101 2.25 -12.23 33.23
C GLU A 101 1.93 -13.65 32.78
N SER A 102 2.82 -14.57 33.13
CA SER A 102 2.66 -16.00 33.00
C SER A 102 1.51 -16.48 33.90
N GLY A 103 0.32 -16.57 33.35
CA GLY A 103 -0.81 -17.30 33.92
C GLY A 103 -1.07 -18.54 33.06
N SER A 104 -0.84 -19.70 33.65
CA SER A 104 -1.21 -20.99 33.05
C SER A 104 -2.67 -21.26 33.40
N GLU A 105 -3.56 -21.25 32.39
CA GLU A 105 -4.91 -21.77 32.55
C GLU A 105 -5.26 -22.65 31.36
N ASP A 106 -5.35 -23.94 31.69
CA ASP A 106 -5.94 -25.04 30.94
C ASP A 106 -7.44 -24.80 30.75
N CYS A 107 -7.96 -25.00 29.53
CA CYS A 107 -9.37 -25.39 29.35
C CYS A 107 -9.63 -26.01 27.97
N SER A 108 -10.07 -27.26 28.02
CA SER A 108 -10.66 -28.01 26.91
C SER A 108 -12.04 -27.47 26.52
N PRO A 109 -12.49 -27.61 25.25
CA PRO A 109 -13.84 -27.22 24.86
C PRO A 109 -14.86 -28.34 25.13
N LYS A 110 -15.97 -27.99 25.78
CA LYS A 110 -17.21 -28.78 25.79
C LYS A 110 -18.33 -28.01 25.07
N ASP A 111 -18.91 -28.70 24.11
CA ASP A 111 -20.24 -28.66 23.48
C ASP A 111 -21.27 -27.56 23.83
N GLY A 112 -21.99 -27.07 22.80
CA GLY A 112 -23.15 -26.15 22.86
C GLY A 112 -24.47 -26.82 23.34
N PRO A 113 -25.70 -26.38 22.96
CA PRO A 113 -26.07 -25.35 21.97
C PRO A 113 -27.29 -24.41 22.30
N ALA A 114 -27.53 -23.46 21.38
CA ALA A 114 -28.81 -22.93 20.84
C ALA A 114 -29.83 -22.09 21.66
N CYS A 115 -30.26 -20.96 21.04
CA CYS A 115 -31.61 -20.31 21.04
C CYS A 115 -31.44 -18.92 20.36
N GLY A 116 -32.03 -18.56 19.21
CA GLY A 116 -33.46 -18.35 18.90
C GLY A 116 -33.79 -16.85 19.13
N ALA A 117 -33.85 -15.94 18.14
CA ALA A 117 -34.82 -15.72 17.05
C ALA A 117 -35.61 -14.38 17.26
N GLU A 118 -35.80 -13.64 16.16
CA GLU A 118 -37.00 -12.84 15.77
C GLU A 118 -37.13 -11.31 16.04
N ASN A 119 -37.15 -10.58 14.91
CA ASN A 119 -38.16 -9.61 14.42
C ASN A 119 -38.36 -8.20 15.01
N GLY A 120 -38.47 -7.20 14.12
CA GLY A 120 -39.15 -5.93 14.40
C GLY A 120 -38.87 -4.79 13.41
N ALA A 121 -39.59 -4.75 12.28
CA ALA A 121 -39.64 -3.61 11.37
C ALA A 121 -40.47 -2.43 11.93
N ARG A 122 -40.12 -1.18 11.60
CA ARG A 122 -41.09 -0.07 11.53
C ARG A 122 -40.63 1.09 10.63
N LEU A 123 -41.52 1.46 9.71
CA LEU A 123 -41.51 2.64 8.85
C LEU A 123 -42.05 3.87 9.59
N SER A 124 -41.54 5.06 9.28
CA SER A 124 -42.37 6.27 9.13
C SER A 124 -41.60 7.42 8.44
N ASN A 125 -42.28 8.00 7.45
CA ASN A 125 -41.92 9.21 6.69
C ASN A 125 -42.01 10.49 7.53
N GLY A 126 -41.30 11.53 7.10
CA GLY A 126 -41.47 12.91 7.56
C GLY A 126 -40.68 13.87 6.69
N ASP A 127 -41.36 14.49 5.71
CA ASP A 127 -40.88 15.62 4.92
C ASP A 127 -40.76 16.88 5.78
N SER A 128 -39.71 17.67 5.58
CA SER A 128 -39.71 19.14 5.74
C SER A 128 -38.50 19.77 5.07
N GLU A 129 -38.78 20.84 4.34
CA GLU A 129 -37.97 21.59 3.39
C GLU A 129 -36.89 22.53 3.99
N VAL A 130 -35.94 22.85 3.10
CA VAL A 130 -35.16 24.10 2.97
C VAL A 130 -34.08 24.42 4.04
N GLY A 131 -32.84 24.38 3.56
CA GLY A 131 -31.67 25.02 4.14
C GLY A 131 -30.55 25.05 3.12
N THR A 132 -30.53 26.07 2.26
CA THR A 132 -29.41 26.38 1.38
C THR A 132 -28.21 26.79 2.24
N THR A 133 -27.15 25.98 2.28
CA THR A 133 -25.83 26.44 2.75
C THR A 133 -24.71 25.78 1.98
N ASP A 134 -23.97 26.64 1.28
CA ASP A 134 -22.55 26.59 0.96
C ASP A 134 -21.94 25.30 0.42
N GLU A 135 -21.59 25.37 -0.86
CA GLU A 135 -20.52 24.59 -1.47
C GLU A 135 -19.25 24.70 -0.63
N CYS A 136 -18.95 23.64 0.13
CA CYS A 136 -17.69 23.51 0.85
C CYS A 136 -16.52 23.57 -0.13
N LYS A 137 -15.83 24.72 -0.13
CA LYS A 137 -14.42 24.85 -0.54
C LYS A 137 -13.63 23.72 0.13
N GLY A 138 -13.33 22.65 -0.62
CA GLY A 138 -12.41 21.60 -0.19
C GLY A 138 -11.09 22.26 0.23
N SER A 139 -10.77 22.20 1.52
CA SER A 139 -9.66 22.92 2.11
C SER A 139 -8.33 22.49 1.49
N VAL A 140 -7.51 23.45 1.05
CA VAL A 140 -6.13 23.24 0.56
C VAL A 140 -5.28 22.40 1.53
N LEU A 141 -5.56 22.47 2.84
CA LEU A 141 -4.94 21.64 3.89
C LEU A 141 -5.27 20.14 3.80
N GLY A 142 -6.48 19.79 3.34
CA GLY A 142 -6.93 18.40 3.19
C GLY A 142 -6.21 17.66 2.05
N ASP A 143 -5.92 18.38 0.97
CA ASP A 143 -5.16 17.86 -0.16
C ASP A 143 -3.69 17.60 0.23
N SER A 144 -3.06 18.54 0.95
CA SER A 144 -1.71 18.35 1.50
C SER A 144 -1.59 17.13 2.42
N ARG A 145 -2.57 16.90 3.32
CA ARG A 145 -2.58 15.71 4.19
C ARG A 145 -2.69 14.41 3.40
N ALA A 146 -3.59 14.35 2.42
CA ALA A 146 -3.76 13.16 1.58
C ALA A 146 -2.49 12.85 0.78
N ARG A 147 -1.78 13.89 0.30
CA ARG A 147 -0.48 13.76 -0.37
C ARG A 147 0.62 13.25 0.55
N LEU A 148 0.66 13.69 1.80
CA LEU A 148 1.64 13.22 2.77
C LEU A 148 1.38 11.76 3.19
N ARG A 149 0.11 11.36 3.35
CA ARG A 149 -0.24 9.97 3.73
C ARG A 149 0.31 8.92 2.78
N VAL A 150 0.20 9.14 1.47
CA VAL A 150 0.75 8.22 0.46
C VAL A 150 2.28 8.17 0.44
N ARG A 151 2.97 9.04 1.21
CA ARG A 151 4.43 9.10 1.32
C ARG A 151 4.95 8.52 2.63
N MET A 152 4.10 8.17 3.60
CA MET A 152 4.53 7.70 4.92
C MET A 152 5.37 6.41 4.83
N LEU A 153 4.90 5.39 4.09
CA LEU A 153 5.68 4.15 3.89
C LEU A 153 7.02 4.40 3.18
N PRO A 154 7.06 5.09 2.01
CA PRO A 154 8.31 5.50 1.37
C PRO A 154 9.28 6.24 2.29
N TYR A 155 8.75 7.14 3.11
CA TYR A 155 9.52 7.96 4.03
C TYR A 155 10.17 7.10 5.13
N LEU A 156 9.42 6.22 5.77
CA LEU A 156 9.96 5.28 6.76
C LEU A 156 11.02 4.36 6.14
N LEU A 157 10.77 3.82 4.95
CA LEU A 157 11.74 2.96 4.24
C LEU A 157 13.08 3.66 4.02
N SER A 158 13.09 4.97 3.80
CA SER A 158 14.32 5.75 3.65
C SER A 158 15.22 5.77 4.89
N TRP A 159 14.67 5.46 6.07
CA TRP A 159 15.41 5.39 7.33
C TRP A 159 15.90 4.01 7.70
N TYR A 160 15.20 2.98 7.24
CA TYR A 160 15.44 1.60 7.66
C TYR A 160 16.15 0.78 6.61
N ASP A 161 16.03 1.13 5.32
CA ASP A 161 16.70 0.39 4.26
C ASP A 161 17.81 1.20 3.57
N PRO A 162 19.09 0.83 3.74
CA PRO A 162 20.20 1.57 3.15
C PRO A 162 20.26 1.45 1.61
N GLY A 163 19.53 0.51 1.01
CA GLY A 163 19.42 0.34 -0.43
C GLY A 163 18.15 0.97 -1.02
N TYR A 164 17.45 1.79 -0.24
CA TYR A 164 16.21 2.46 -0.66
C TYR A 164 16.45 3.91 -1.04
N SER A 165 15.81 4.33 -2.12
CA SER A 165 15.97 5.65 -2.72
C SER A 165 14.64 6.38 -2.73
N LEU A 166 14.43 7.25 -1.74
CA LEU A 166 13.23 8.07 -1.63
C LEU A 166 13.10 9.03 -2.82
N GLU A 167 14.21 9.59 -3.29
CA GLU A 167 14.28 10.49 -4.46
C GLU A 167 13.77 9.84 -5.77
N LYS A 168 13.89 8.51 -5.90
CA LYS A 168 13.46 7.78 -7.11
C LYS A 168 11.97 7.44 -7.09
N CYS A 169 11.29 7.67 -5.96
CA CYS A 169 9.88 7.43 -5.80
C CYS A 169 9.05 8.35 -6.69
N SER A 170 7.87 7.89 -7.10
CA SER A 170 6.96 8.71 -7.89
C SER A 170 5.50 8.36 -7.64
N PHE A 171 4.70 9.39 -7.39
CA PHE A 171 3.26 9.27 -7.12
C PHE A 171 2.41 9.76 -8.31
N LYS A 172 3.06 10.38 -9.29
CA LYS A 172 2.40 10.83 -10.52
C LYS A 172 2.05 9.62 -11.40
N VAL A 173 0.76 9.41 -11.60
CA VAL A 173 0.24 8.35 -12.48
C VAL A 173 0.29 8.81 -13.94
N ARG A 174 0.85 7.98 -14.82
CA ARG A 174 0.86 8.19 -16.27
C ARG A 174 -0.33 7.46 -16.91
N ARG A 175 -0.87 8.00 -18.01
CA ARG A 175 -1.98 7.36 -18.77
C ARG A 175 -1.71 5.88 -19.13
N SER A 176 -0.47 5.54 -19.48
CA SER A 176 -0.08 4.16 -19.82
C SER A 176 -0.03 3.20 -18.62
N LYS A 177 -0.31 3.68 -17.41
CA LYS A 177 -0.31 2.92 -16.17
C LYS A 177 -1.72 2.78 -15.56
N MET A 178 -2.76 3.32 -16.20
CA MET A 178 -4.12 3.30 -15.68
C MET A 178 -4.64 1.87 -15.42
N SER A 179 -4.25 0.90 -16.25
CA SER A 179 -4.65 -0.51 -16.12
C SER A 179 -3.70 -1.37 -15.27
N THR A 180 -2.78 -0.75 -14.51
CA THR A 180 -1.87 -1.48 -13.62
C THR A 180 -2.54 -1.75 -12.28
N GLY A 181 -2.12 -2.82 -11.59
CA GLY A 181 -2.71 -3.22 -10.31
C GLY A 181 -2.69 -2.12 -9.29
N ARG A 182 -1.54 -1.45 -9.11
CA ARG A 182 -1.43 -0.31 -8.20
C ARG A 182 -2.51 0.75 -8.43
N VAL A 183 -2.67 1.18 -9.69
CA VAL A 183 -3.55 2.30 -10.04
C VAL A 183 -5.01 1.90 -9.92
N VAL A 184 -5.37 0.71 -10.42
CA VAL A 184 -6.73 0.16 -10.30
C VAL A 184 -7.13 0.01 -8.84
N VAL A 185 -6.27 -0.59 -8.01
CA VAL A 185 -6.56 -0.76 -6.57
C VAL A 185 -6.68 0.58 -5.86
N CYS A 186 -5.88 1.59 -6.24
CA CYS A 186 -6.01 2.92 -5.67
C CYS A 186 -7.28 3.64 -6.10
N GLN A 187 -7.61 3.63 -7.40
CA GLN A 187 -8.63 4.51 -7.98
C GLN A 187 -10.02 3.86 -8.03
N GLU A 188 -10.11 2.57 -8.33
CA GLU A 188 -11.38 1.84 -8.40
C GLU A 188 -11.80 1.27 -7.03
N ILE A 189 -10.84 0.83 -6.22
CA ILE A 189 -11.11 0.17 -4.93
C ILE A 189 -10.94 1.12 -3.74
N GLY A 190 -10.25 2.26 -3.92
CA GLY A 190 -10.11 3.30 -2.90
C GLY A 190 -8.99 3.06 -1.89
N VAL A 191 -8.08 2.12 -2.14
CA VAL A 191 -6.95 1.84 -1.25
C VAL A 191 -5.78 2.75 -1.61
N THR A 192 -5.66 3.88 -0.92
CA THR A 192 -4.62 4.89 -1.19
C THR A 192 -3.20 4.39 -0.89
N GLY A 193 -3.06 3.47 0.09
CA GLY A 193 -1.83 2.74 0.40
C GLY A 193 -1.47 1.66 -0.62
N SER A 194 -1.62 1.97 -1.90
CA SER A 194 -1.36 1.07 -3.02
C SER A 194 -0.05 1.44 -3.70
N TYR A 195 0.91 0.52 -3.70
CA TYR A 195 2.27 0.76 -4.16
C TYR A 195 2.75 -0.31 -5.14
N THR A 196 3.61 0.11 -6.08
CA THR A 196 4.51 -0.79 -6.79
C THR A 196 5.88 -0.66 -6.15
N VAL A 197 6.37 -1.74 -5.54
CA VAL A 197 7.73 -1.82 -4.98
C VAL A 197 8.65 -2.28 -6.08
N GLU A 198 9.67 -1.48 -6.41
CA GLU A 198 10.58 -1.75 -7.50
C GLU A 198 11.95 -2.08 -6.92
N ALA A 199 12.46 -3.28 -7.20
CA ALA A 199 13.85 -3.63 -6.92
C ALA A 199 14.65 -3.66 -8.23
N SER A 200 15.66 -2.81 -8.34
CA SER A 200 16.50 -2.71 -9.53
C SER A 200 17.20 -4.02 -9.91
N LEU A 201 17.13 -4.40 -11.18
CA LEU A 201 17.97 -5.44 -11.78
C LEU A 201 19.44 -5.00 -11.88
N GLY A 202 19.71 -3.69 -11.95
CA GLY A 202 21.06 -3.14 -11.88
C GLY A 202 21.68 -3.23 -10.49
N GLY A 203 20.88 -3.53 -9.45
CA GLY A 203 21.35 -3.66 -8.08
C GLY A 203 21.51 -2.34 -7.34
N CYS A 204 22.46 -2.31 -6.40
CA CYS A 204 22.70 -1.22 -5.47
C CYS A 204 23.71 -0.22 -6.05
N SER A 205 23.37 1.07 -6.06
CA SER A 205 24.25 2.12 -6.56
C SER A 205 25.46 2.36 -5.67
N SER A 206 25.32 2.20 -4.35
CA SER A 206 26.39 2.47 -3.37
C SER A 206 27.47 1.39 -3.37
N SER A 207 27.10 0.11 -3.49
CA SER A 207 28.05 -1.00 -3.58
C SER A 207 28.44 -1.34 -5.02
N ASN A 208 27.71 -0.84 -6.02
CA ASN A 208 27.87 -1.16 -7.44
C ASN A 208 27.82 -2.68 -7.72
N THR A 209 26.92 -3.39 -7.03
CA THR A 209 26.71 -4.83 -7.16
C THR A 209 25.24 -5.17 -7.41
N HIS A 210 24.98 -6.25 -8.13
CA HIS A 210 23.64 -6.82 -8.25
C HIS A 210 23.10 -7.23 -6.87
N PHE A 211 21.78 -7.16 -6.72
CA PHE A 211 21.13 -7.65 -5.49
C PHE A 211 21.22 -9.17 -5.41
N THR A 212 21.65 -9.64 -4.24
CA THR A 212 21.67 -11.05 -3.86
C THR A 212 20.36 -11.46 -3.20
N ALA A 213 20.15 -12.76 -3.01
CA ALA A 213 19.03 -13.25 -2.20
C ALA A 213 19.04 -12.67 -0.76
N ALA A 214 20.24 -12.44 -0.19
CA ALA A 214 20.40 -11.82 1.12
C ALA A 214 19.94 -10.36 1.12
N ASP A 215 20.18 -9.62 0.03
CA ASP A 215 19.68 -8.26 -0.15
C ASP A 215 18.15 -8.21 -0.20
N TYR A 216 17.53 -9.09 -0.99
CA TYR A 216 16.07 -9.18 -1.04
C TYR A 216 15.46 -9.54 0.32
N TYR A 217 16.11 -10.43 1.08
CA TYR A 217 15.67 -10.78 2.43
C TYR A 217 15.77 -9.59 3.38
N ARG A 218 16.88 -8.84 3.34
CA ARG A 218 17.06 -7.59 4.09
C ARG A 218 15.98 -6.57 3.75
N MET A 219 15.75 -6.31 2.46
CA MET A 219 14.71 -5.38 1.99
C MET A 219 13.32 -5.78 2.49
N GLY A 220 12.99 -7.08 2.41
CA GLY A 220 11.74 -7.62 2.94
C GLY A 220 11.61 -7.40 4.45
N LYS A 221 12.70 -7.60 5.21
CA LYS A 221 12.73 -7.31 6.65
C LYS A 221 12.49 -5.83 6.95
N SER A 222 13.15 -4.92 6.22
CA SER A 222 12.96 -3.47 6.36
C SER A 222 11.51 -3.07 6.05
N LEU A 223 10.94 -3.63 4.98
CA LEU A 223 9.54 -3.40 4.60
C LEU A 223 8.56 -3.87 5.68
N CYS A 224 8.72 -5.08 6.20
CA CYS A 224 7.89 -5.60 7.29
C CYS A 224 8.00 -4.73 8.56
N HIS A 225 9.20 -4.26 8.89
CA HIS A 225 9.41 -3.33 10.01
C HIS A 225 8.63 -2.03 9.80
N CYS A 226 8.74 -1.41 8.63
CA CYS A 226 8.04 -0.15 8.33
C CYS A 226 6.52 -0.33 8.34
N ILE A 227 5.99 -1.47 7.87
CA ILE A 227 4.56 -1.77 7.93
C ILE A 227 4.10 -1.90 9.38
N ALA A 228 4.88 -2.59 10.23
CA ALA A 228 4.58 -2.69 11.66
C ALA A 228 4.63 -1.31 12.34
N GLU A 229 5.58 -0.44 11.97
CA GLU A 229 5.66 0.92 12.49
C GLU A 229 4.47 1.77 12.07
N LEU A 230 4.04 1.69 10.80
CA LEU A 230 2.82 2.37 10.32
C LEU A 230 1.57 1.94 11.08
N ALA A 231 1.50 0.69 11.56
CA ALA A 231 0.37 0.22 12.34
C ALA A 231 0.35 0.78 13.78
N ASN A 232 1.47 1.33 14.27
CA ASN A 232 1.62 1.78 15.65
C ASN A 232 1.90 3.29 15.80
N VAL A 233 2.36 3.95 14.73
CA VAL A 233 2.70 5.37 14.74
C VAL A 233 1.43 6.24 14.84
N ASN A 234 1.55 7.38 15.50
CA ASN A 234 0.52 8.40 15.40
C ASN A 234 0.65 9.12 14.05
N ASP A 235 -0.30 8.88 13.16
CA ASP A 235 -0.38 9.49 11.83
C ASP A 235 -0.14 11.01 11.87
N GLU A 236 -0.76 11.73 12.81
CA GLU A 236 -0.68 13.19 12.83
C GLU A 236 0.73 13.69 13.19
N GLU A 237 1.43 12.97 14.07
CA GLU A 237 2.81 13.29 14.43
C GLU A 237 3.75 13.05 13.24
N LEU A 238 3.60 11.91 12.56
CA LEU A 238 4.42 11.58 11.39
C LEU A 238 4.14 12.54 10.22
N LEU A 239 2.88 12.87 9.96
CA LEU A 239 2.50 13.84 8.93
C LEU A 239 3.06 15.23 9.22
N GLN A 240 2.97 15.70 10.47
CA GLN A 240 3.52 17.01 10.86
C GLN A 240 5.04 17.04 10.66
N ARG A 241 5.74 15.96 11.02
CA ARG A 241 7.18 15.84 10.81
C ARG A 241 7.54 15.88 9.33
N MET A 242 6.89 15.06 8.51
CA MET A 242 7.11 15.03 7.07
C MET A 242 6.89 16.42 6.44
N ALA A 243 5.86 17.15 6.88
CA ALA A 243 5.61 18.52 6.43
C ALA A 243 6.74 19.49 6.82
N ASN A 244 7.27 19.38 8.04
CA ASN A 244 8.39 20.21 8.51
C ASN A 244 9.69 19.95 7.72
N GLU A 245 9.87 18.74 7.22
CA GLU A 245 11.03 18.33 6.42
C GLU A 245 10.84 18.57 4.92
N GLY A 246 9.71 19.13 4.50
CA GLY A 246 9.44 19.52 3.11
C GLY A 246 9.15 18.36 2.15
N ILE A 247 8.63 17.24 2.67
CA ILE A 247 8.13 16.09 1.89
C ILE A 247 6.88 16.44 1.06
#